data_AF-A0A2D4LV18-F1
#
_entry.id   AF-A0A2D4LV18-F1
#
_cell.length_a   1.000
_cell.length_b   1.000
_cell.length_c   1.000
_cell.angle_alpha   90.00
_cell.angle_beta   90.00
_cell.angle_gamma   90.00
#
_symmetry.space_group_name_H-M   'P 1'
#
loop_
_entity.id
_entity.type
_entity.pdbx_description
1 polymer ?
#
loop_
_entity_poly.entity_id
_entity_poly.type
_entity_poly.pdbx_seq_one_letter_code
_entity_poly.pdbx_strand_id
1 'polypeptide(L)'
;IKVIWKGQKRKLRWMLNQSILKDKEFIQFMEKELDFFFKENRKEETSLQNVWDTAKAYIIGLVITKYTGKKNKRKKQNQKTLEEKYKRLETELQKEQPKRA
;
A
#
# COMPACT_ATOMS: atom_id res chain seq x y z
N ILE A 1 2.38 23.97 29.53
CA ILE A 1 1.06 23.41 29.13
C ILE A 1 1.06 23.28 27.61
N LYS A 2 1.05 22.06 27.06
CA LYS A 2 1.12 21.83 25.60
C LYS A 2 -0.31 21.72 25.07
N VAL A 3 -0.83 22.82 24.53
CA VAL A 3 -2.20 22.89 24.00
C VAL A 3 -2.22 22.18 22.64
N ILE A 4 -2.83 21.00 22.57
CA ILE A 4 -3.03 20.25 21.32
C ILE A 4 -4.43 20.60 20.81
N TRP A 5 -4.51 21.41 19.76
CA TRP A 5 -5.76 21.78 19.12
C TRP A 5 -6.40 20.58 18.39
N LYS A 6 -7.52 20.08 18.92
CA LYS A 6 -8.38 19.07 18.27
C LYS A 6 -9.18 19.73 17.13
N GLY A 7 -8.55 19.89 15.97
CA GLY A 7 -9.22 20.46 14.80
C GLY A 7 -8.30 20.80 13.62
N GLN A 8 -6.98 20.80 13.85
CA GLN A 8 -6.03 21.07 12.78
C GLN A 8 -5.98 19.87 11.83
N LYS A 9 -6.49 20.00 10.59
CA LYS A 9 -6.29 19.00 9.53
C LYS A 9 -4.78 18.77 9.40
N ARG A 10 -4.32 17.59 9.81
CA ARG A 10 -2.92 17.19 9.58
C ARG A 10 -2.65 17.34 8.09
N LYS A 11 -1.66 18.14 7.71
CA LYS A 11 -1.09 18.09 6.35
C LYS A 11 -0.69 16.64 6.13
N LEU A 12 -1.42 15.92 5.28
CA LEU A 12 -1.11 14.56 4.89
C LEU A 12 0.13 14.60 4.01
N ARG A 13 1.30 14.69 4.65
CA ARG A 13 2.57 14.49 3.96
C ARG A 13 2.60 13.02 3.55
N TRP A 14 2.63 12.77 2.26
CA TRP A 14 2.83 11.42 1.76
C TRP A 14 4.22 10.97 2.20
N MET A 15 4.28 9.92 3.01
CA MET A 15 5.53 9.32 3.45
C MET A 15 5.56 7.89 2.93
N LEU A 16 6.68 7.50 2.32
CA LEU A 16 6.89 6.14 1.88
C LEU A 16 6.87 5.22 3.11
N ASN A 17 6.09 4.14 3.04
CA ASN A 17 6.06 3.15 4.10
C ASN A 17 7.38 2.36 4.12
N GLN A 18 8.15 2.44 5.20
CA GLN A 18 9.45 1.79 5.32
C GLN A 18 9.40 0.26 5.18
N SER A 19 8.26 -0.38 5.42
CA SER A 19 8.11 -1.82 5.19
C SER A 19 8.22 -2.23 3.73
N ILE A 20 8.05 -1.28 2.79
CA ILE A 20 8.28 -1.49 1.35
C ILE A 20 9.75 -1.80 1.09
N LEU A 21 10.65 -1.11 1.80
CA LEU A 21 12.10 -1.28 1.67
C LEU A 21 12.62 -2.58 2.28
N LYS A 22 11.75 -3.39 2.91
CA LYS A 22 12.10 -4.72 3.43
C LYS A 22 11.69 -5.85 2.48
N ASP A 23 10.87 -5.55 1.47
CA ASP A 23 10.37 -6.52 0.50
C ASP A 23 11.41 -6.70 -0.62
N LYS A 24 12.16 -7.80 -0.56
CA LYS A 24 13.24 -8.10 -1.52
C LYS A 24 12.72 -8.24 -2.95
N GLU A 25 11.54 -8.83 -3.16
CA GLU A 25 10.94 -8.95 -4.49
C GLU A 25 10.64 -7.56 -5.07
N PHE A 26 10.12 -6.67 -4.22
CA PHE A 26 9.81 -5.31 -4.62
C PHE A 26 11.07 -4.49 -4.92
N ILE A 27 12.15 -4.66 -4.15
CA ILE A 27 13.44 -3.99 -4.42
C ILE A 27 14.00 -4.42 -5.78
N GLN A 28 14.09 -5.73 -6.04
CA GLN A 28 14.60 -6.24 -7.32
C GLN A 28 13.74 -5.79 -8.51
N PHE A 29 12.43 -5.69 -8.32
CA PHE A 29 11.53 -5.14 -9.32
C PHE A 29 11.82 -3.65 -9.56
N MET A 30 11.94 -2.86 -8.50
CA MET A 30 12.23 -1.43 -8.59
C MET A 30 13.58 -1.14 -9.26
N GLU A 31 14.62 -1.92 -8.96
CA GLU A 31 15.94 -1.77 -9.60
C GLU A 31 15.83 -1.92 -11.12
N LYS A 32 15.15 -2.98 -11.60
CA LYS A 32 14.95 -3.20 -13.04
C LYS A 32 14.15 -2.09 -13.72
N GLU A 33 13.07 -1.63 -13.08
CA GLU A 33 12.24 -0.55 -13.62
C GLU A 33 12.99 0.78 -13.65
N LEU A 34 13.82 1.06 -12.65
CA LEU A 34 14.64 2.27 -12.61
C LEU A 34 15.76 2.25 -13.65
N ASP A 35 16.43 1.11 -13.81
CA ASP A 35 17.44 0.94 -14.85
C ASP A 35 16.82 1.16 -16.24
N PHE A 36 15.64 0.58 -16.47
CA PHE A 36 14.88 0.81 -17.70
C PHE A 36 14.53 2.30 -17.87
N PHE A 37 13.99 2.95 -16.84
CA PHE A 37 13.61 4.35 -16.88
C PHE A 37 14.81 5.25 -17.24
N PHE A 38 15.93 5.11 -16.54
CA PHE A 38 17.09 5.97 -16.77
C PHE A 38 17.75 5.70 -18.12
N LYS A 39 17.74 4.45 -18.61
CA LYS A 39 18.24 4.11 -19.95
C LYS A 39 17.46 4.83 -21.05
N GLU A 40 16.14 4.88 -20.94
CA GLU A 40 15.28 5.48 -21.98
C GLU A 40 15.17 7.01 -21.87
N ASN A 41 15.26 7.56 -20.66
CA ASN A 41 14.96 8.98 -20.40
C ASN A 41 16.20 9.86 -20.20
N ARG A 42 17.41 9.31 -20.06
CA ARG A 42 18.66 10.11 -20.11
C ARG A 42 19.07 10.35 -21.57
N LYS A 43 18.55 11.42 -22.16
CA LYS A 43 19.00 11.97 -23.45
C LYS A 43 19.70 13.30 -23.23
N GLU A 44 20.67 13.64 -24.08
CA GLU A 44 21.49 14.87 -23.96
C GLU A 44 20.66 16.15 -23.91
N GLU A 45 19.48 16.16 -24.54
CA GLU A 45 18.58 17.31 -24.60
C GLU A 45 17.72 17.50 -23.33
N THR A 46 17.66 16.49 -22.45
CA THR A 46 16.73 16.53 -21.30
C THR A 46 17.41 17.11 -20.07
N SER A 47 16.85 18.19 -19.53
CA SER A 47 17.32 18.77 -18.26
C SER A 47 17.30 17.74 -17.13
N LEU A 48 18.40 17.67 -16.37
CA LEU A 48 18.56 16.79 -15.21
C LEU A 48 17.41 16.95 -14.19
N GLN A 49 16.91 18.18 -14.02
CA GLN A 49 15.80 18.47 -13.13
C GLN A 49 14.52 17.75 -13.57
N ASN A 50 14.22 17.78 -14.87
CA ASN A 50 13.04 17.13 -15.44
C ASN A 50 13.14 15.60 -15.30
N VAL A 51 14.32 15.03 -15.56
CA VAL A 51 14.57 13.60 -15.37
C VAL A 51 14.35 13.21 -13.91
N TRP A 52 14.81 14.01 -12.96
CA TRP A 52 14.65 13.73 -11.53
C TRP A 52 13.19 13.82 -11.07
N ASP A 53 12.45 14.85 -11.50
CA ASP A 53 11.06 15.03 -11.11
C ASP A 53 10.14 13.97 -11.75
N THR A 54 10.41 13.59 -13.00
CA THR A 54 9.70 12.48 -13.66
C THR A 54 10.04 11.12 -13.04
N ALA A 55 11.30 10.87 -12.69
CA ALA A 55 11.72 9.65 -11.98
C ALA A 55 10.98 9.49 -10.64
N LYS A 56 10.87 10.57 -9.85
CA LYS A 56 10.09 10.54 -8.60
C LYS A 56 8.63 10.18 -8.84
N ALA A 57 7.98 10.81 -9.82
CA ALA A 57 6.59 10.56 -10.13
C ALA A 57 6.37 9.09 -10.56
N TYR A 58 7.28 8.56 -11.39
CA TYR A 58 7.28 7.17 -11.81
C TYR A 58 7.43 6.20 -10.63
N ILE A 59 8.42 6.42 -9.74
CA ILE A 59 8.62 5.63 -8.52
C ILE A 59 7.37 5.62 -7.64
N ILE A 60 6.77 6.79 -7.41
CA ILE A 60 5.56 6.91 -6.59
C ILE A 60 4.41 6.12 -7.23
N GLY A 61 4.24 6.23 -8.56
CA GLY A 61 3.24 5.48 -9.31
C GLY A 61 3.42 3.97 -9.17
N LEU A 62 4.65 3.47 -9.29
CA LEU A 62 4.98 2.05 -9.11
C LEU A 62 4.67 1.57 -7.69
N VAL A 63 5.06 2.34 -6.67
CA VAL A 63 4.79 2.02 -5.26
C VAL A 63 3.29 1.93 -4.98
N ILE A 64 2.50 2.90 -5.47
CA ILE A 64 1.05 2.92 -5.25
C ILE A 64 0.39 1.71 -5.95
N THR A 65 0.69 1.51 -7.23
CA THR A 65 0.02 0.49 -8.04
C THR A 65 0.44 -0.93 -7.65
N LYS A 66 1.75 -1.20 -7.56
CA LYS A 66 2.28 -2.55 -7.36
C LYS A 66 2.28 -2.97 -5.90
N TYR A 67 2.78 -2.13 -4.99
CA TYR A 67 2.88 -2.51 -3.58
C TYR A 67 1.56 -2.31 -2.84
N THR A 68 1.02 -1.10 -2.88
CA THR A 68 -0.17 -0.74 -2.10
C THR A 68 -1.42 -1.48 -2.62
N GLY A 69 -1.59 -1.55 -3.94
CA GLY A 69 -2.66 -2.32 -4.58
C GLY A 69 -2.65 -3.81 -4.20
N LYS A 70 -1.49 -4.48 -4.32
CA LYS A 70 -1.32 -5.90 -3.95
C LYS A 70 -1.66 -6.15 -2.48
N LYS A 71 -1.15 -5.29 -1.58
CA LYS A 71 -1.38 -5.42 -0.13
C LYS A 71 -2.85 -5.20 0.25
N ASN A 72 -3.50 -4.20 -0.35
CA ASN A 72 -4.91 -3.94 -0.12
C ASN A 72 -5.80 -5.09 -0.62
N LYS A 73 -5.49 -5.66 -1.79
CA LYS A 73 -6.21 -6.83 -2.33
C LYS A 73 -6.08 -8.03 -1.40
N ARG A 74 -4.88 -8.33 -0.91
CA ARG A 74 -4.64 -9.41 0.07
C ARG A 74 -5.41 -9.16 1.38
N LYS A 75 -5.36 -7.94 1.91
CA LYS A 75 -6.09 -7.59 3.13
C LYS A 75 -7.60 -7.78 2.96
N LYS A 76 -8.17 -7.33 1.84
CA LYS A 76 -9.60 -7.50 1.54
C LYS A 76 -10.00 -8.97 1.42
N GLN A 77 -9.16 -9.79 0.78
CA GLN A 77 -9.42 -11.23 0.69
C GLN A 77 -9.41 -11.89 2.07
N ASN A 78 -8.39 -11.61 2.88
CA ASN A 78 -8.29 -12.17 4.24
C ASN A 78 -9.49 -11.76 5.09
N GLN A 79 -9.88 -10.48 5.02
CA GLN A 79 -11.05 -9.99 5.74
C GLN A 79 -12.32 -10.75 5.32
N LYS A 80 -12.55 -10.93 4.02
CA LYS A 80 -13.69 -11.70 3.50
C LYS A 80 -13.71 -13.13 4.05
N THR A 81 -12.55 -13.81 4.04
CA THR A 81 -12.45 -15.18 4.58
C THR A 81 -12.70 -15.25 6.08
N LEU A 82 -12.30 -14.22 6.84
CA LEU A 82 -12.56 -14.13 8.28
C LEU A 82 -14.04 -13.88 8.56
N GLU A 83 -14.69 -13.00 7.81
CA GLU A 83 -16.12 -12.74 7.91
C GLU A 83 -16.96 -13.98 7.59
N GLU A 84 -16.57 -14.75 6.56
CA GLU A 84 -17.22 -16.02 6.22
C GLU A 84 -17.07 -17.06 7.34
N LYS A 85 -15.87 -17.18 7.93
CA LYS A 85 -15.64 -18.07 9.07
C LYS A 85 -16.45 -17.65 10.30
N TYR A 86 -16.50 -16.35 10.59
CA TYR A 86 -17.26 -15.80 11.71
C TYR A 86 -18.76 -16.13 11.57
N LYS A 87 -19.34 -15.91 10.38
CA LYS A 87 -20.75 -16.25 10.12
C LYS A 87 -21.07 -17.73 10.27
N ARG A 88 -20.15 -18.62 9.85
CA ARG A 88 -20.32 -20.06 10.03
C ARG A 88 -20.36 -20.45 11.51
N LEU A 89 -19.38 -19.98 12.29
CA LEU A 89 -19.31 -20.22 13.73
C LEU A 89 -20.52 -19.67 14.48
N GLU A 90 -21.00 -18.47 14.12
CA GLU A 90 -22.21 -17.88 14.70
C GLU A 90 -23.45 -18.73 14.43
N THR A 91 -23.57 -19.28 13.22
CA THR A 91 -24.67 -20.18 12.84
C THR A 91 -24.60 -21.51 13.59
N GLU A 92 -23.40 -22.08 13.76
CA GLU A 92 -23.17 -23.31 14.54
C GLU A 92 -23.56 -23.10 16.00
N LEU A 93 -23.10 -22.01 16.62
CA LEU A 93 -23.43 -21.69 18.01
C LEU A 93 -24.94 -21.49 18.22
N GLN A 94 -25.64 -20.84 17.28
CA GLN A 94 -27.10 -20.68 17.35
C GLN A 94 -27.86 -22.01 17.27
N LYS A 95 -27.32 -23.03 16.58
CA LYS A 95 -27.91 -24.37 16.53
C LYS A 95 -27.68 -25.16 17.82
N GLU A 96 -26.56 -24.93 18.49
CA GLU A 96 -26.21 -25.60 19.74
C GLU A 96 -26.94 -25.04 20.96
N GLN A 97 -27.50 -23.83 20.89
CA GLN A 97 -28.32 -23.29 21.98
C GLN A 97 -29.69 -24.01 22.03
N PRO A 98 -30.04 -24.70 23.14
CA PRO A 98 -31.37 -25.24 23.30
C PRO A 98 -32.36 -24.08 23.35
N LYS A 99 -33.50 -24.21 22.66
CA LYS A 99 -34.62 -23.26 22.76
C LYS A 99 -34.93 -23.11 24.25
N ARG A 100 -34.68 -21.93 24.82
CA ARG A 100 -35.12 -21.61 26.18
C ARG A 100 -36.64 -21.76 26.16
N ALA A 101 -37.11 -22.79 26.84
CA ALA A 101 -38.53 -23.07 27.07
C ALA A 101 -39.14 -22.00 27.98
#